data_AF-A0AAT9HSB4-F1
#
_entry.id   AF-A0AAT9HSB4-F1
#
_cell.length_a   1.000
_cell.length_b   1.000
_cell.length_c   1.000
_cell.angle_alpha   90.00
_cell.angle_beta   90.00
_cell.angle_gamma   90.00
#
_symmetry.space_group_name_H-M   'P 1'
#
loop_
_entity.id
_entity.type
_entity.pdbx_description
1 polymer ?
#
loop_
_entity_poly.entity_id
_entity_poly.type
_entity_poly.pdbx_seq_one_letter_code
_entity_poly.pdbx_strand_id
1 'polypeptide(L)'
;MLDGSALAGQAARELVEELGIGAAPEDLKLWVVTRGENGSVGLTYLAPALPEATLRADFAAAAAAERAQDREPELADIALLRSPDELAGLSGPHADYLEPIVRRFFGRR
;
A
#
# COMPACT_ATOMS: atom_id res chain seq x y z
N MET A 1 -10.61 11.63 18.93
CA MET A 1 -11.49 10.76 18.13
C MET A 1 -10.94 10.76 16.73
N LEU A 2 -10.63 9.60 16.16
CA LEU A 2 -10.11 9.51 14.79
C LEU A 2 -11.24 9.83 13.81
N ASP A 3 -11.01 10.77 12.91
CA ASP A 3 -11.92 11.08 11.81
C ASP A 3 -11.53 10.22 10.60
N GLY A 4 -12.51 9.55 9.99
CA GLY A 4 -12.29 8.73 8.79
C GLY A 4 -11.76 9.54 7.61
N SER A 5 -12.11 10.83 7.51
CA SER A 5 -11.61 11.72 6.46
C SER A 5 -10.11 12.00 6.65
N ALA A 6 -9.68 12.22 7.89
CA ALA A 6 -8.27 12.43 8.24
C ALA A 6 -7.43 11.17 7.98
N LEU A 7 -7.98 9.99 8.26
CA LEU A 7 -7.31 8.71 7.98
C LEU A 7 -7.17 8.42 6.48
N ALA A 8 -8.21 8.72 5.69
CA ALA A 8 -8.12 8.63 4.23
C ALA A 8 -7.11 9.65 3.66
N GLY A 9 -7.07 10.86 4.22
CA GLY A 9 -6.09 11.88 3.89
C GLY A 9 -4.65 11.44 4.15
N GLN A 10 -4.42 10.77 5.29
CA GLN A 10 -3.12 10.18 5.61
C GLN A 10 -2.74 9.08 4.62
N ALA A 11 -3.64 8.16 4.32
CA ALA A 11 -3.39 7.09 3.35
C ALA A 11 -3.08 7.63 1.94
N ALA A 12 -3.80 8.67 1.49
CA ALA A 12 -3.54 9.32 0.21
C ALA A 12 -2.16 10.00 0.18
N ARG A 13 -1.74 10.59 1.29
CA ARG A 13 -0.43 11.21 1.43
C ARG A 13 0.69 10.18 1.38
N GLU A 14 0.59 9.11 2.16
CA GLU A 14 1.58 8.02 2.17
C GLU A 14 1.69 7.35 0.78
N LEU A 15 0.56 7.17 0.07
CA LEU A 15 0.54 6.65 -1.29
C LEU A 15 1.33 7.52 -2.29
N VAL A 16 1.30 8.85 -2.12
CA VAL A 16 2.12 9.78 -2.91
C VAL A 16 3.59 9.74 -2.48
N GLU A 17 3.85 9.78 -1.18
CA GLU A 17 5.20 9.85 -0.61
C GLU A 17 6.02 8.60 -0.99
N GLU A 18 5.46 7.40 -0.83
CA GLU A 18 6.21 6.15 -0.99
C GLU A 18 6.14 5.55 -2.41
N LEU A 19 5.02 5.77 -3.12
CA LEU A 19 4.78 5.15 -4.43
C LEU A 19 4.66 6.15 -5.58
N GLY A 20 4.64 7.46 -5.29
CA GLY A 20 4.45 8.50 -6.30
C GLY A 20 3.03 8.58 -6.86
N ILE A 21 2.06 7.88 -6.26
CA ILE A 21 0.71 7.72 -6.83
C ILE A 21 -0.22 8.75 -6.21
N GLY A 22 -0.69 9.70 -7.03
CA GLY A 22 -1.73 10.65 -6.63
C GLY A 22 -3.12 10.03 -6.64
N ALA A 23 -3.81 10.08 -5.50
CA ALA A 23 -5.24 9.82 -5.40
C ALA A 23 -5.87 10.81 -4.43
N ALA A 24 -7.08 11.31 -4.73
CA ALA A 24 -7.80 12.11 -3.76
C ALA A 24 -8.28 11.21 -2.61
N PRO A 25 -8.32 11.69 -1.35
CA PRO A 25 -8.80 10.89 -0.23
C PRO A 25 -10.20 10.30 -0.44
N GLU A 26 -11.07 11.03 -1.14
CA GLU A 26 -12.43 10.60 -1.52
C GLU A 26 -12.46 9.45 -2.55
N ASP A 27 -11.38 9.29 -3.34
CA ASP A 27 -11.24 8.17 -4.29
C ASP A 27 -10.74 6.90 -3.59
N LEU A 28 -10.23 7.02 -2.35
CA LEU A 28 -9.80 5.90 -1.55
C LEU A 28 -10.99 5.22 -0.86
N LYS A 29 -11.21 3.95 -1.18
CA LYS A 29 -12.27 3.17 -0.56
C LYS A 29 -11.74 2.39 0.64
N LEU A 30 -12.18 2.74 1.86
CA LEU A 30 -11.91 1.91 3.04
C LEU A 30 -12.42 0.48 2.79
N TRP A 31 -11.50 -0.49 2.84
CA TRP A 31 -11.77 -1.84 2.38
C TRP A 31 -11.81 -2.88 3.48
N VAL A 32 -10.83 -2.83 4.36
CA VAL A 32 -10.73 -3.75 5.48
C VAL A 32 -10.07 -3.06 6.66
N VAL A 33 -10.53 -3.44 7.85
CA VAL A 33 -9.91 -3.09 9.11
C VAL A 33 -9.29 -4.38 9.64
N THR A 34 -8.00 -4.36 9.91
CA THR A 34 -7.26 -5.48 10.49
C THR A 34 -6.89 -5.17 11.93
N ARG A 35 -6.78 -6.22 12.73
CA ARG A 35 -6.25 -6.12 14.09
C ARG A 35 -4.95 -6.90 14.13
N GLY A 36 -3.84 -6.23 14.38
CA GLY A 36 -2.53 -6.86 14.53
C GLY A 36 -2.42 -7.63 15.85
N GLU A 37 -1.42 -8.51 15.93
CA GLU A 37 -1.13 -9.38 17.06
C GLU A 37 -0.92 -8.60 18.36
N ASN A 38 -0.33 -7.40 18.29
CA ASN A 38 -0.11 -6.50 19.43
C ASN A 38 -1.32 -5.60 19.75
N GLY A 39 -2.48 -5.87 19.15
CA GLY A 39 -3.70 -5.08 19.34
C GLY A 39 -3.75 -3.77 18.55
N SER A 40 -2.79 -3.52 17.65
CA SER A 40 -2.86 -2.42 16.68
C SER A 40 -4.07 -2.59 15.75
N VAL A 41 -4.60 -1.47 15.26
CA VAL A 41 -5.70 -1.45 14.28
C VAL A 41 -5.17 -0.85 13.00
N GLY A 42 -5.17 -1.63 11.92
CA GLY A 42 -4.81 -1.20 10.57
C GLY A 42 -6.06 -0.90 9.75
N LEU A 43 -6.02 0.16 8.96
CA LEU A 43 -7.06 0.48 7.98
C LEU A 43 -6.43 0.39 6.59
N THR A 44 -6.97 -0.50 5.75
CA THR A 44 -6.51 -0.65 4.37
C THR A 44 -7.53 -0.04 3.43
N TYR A 45 -7.05 0.87 2.59
CA TYR A 45 -7.84 1.53 1.55
C TYR A 45 -7.49 0.94 0.18
N LEU A 46 -8.49 0.87 -0.71
CA LEU A 46 -8.25 0.57 -2.12
C LEU A 46 -8.10 1.88 -2.90
N ALA A 47 -6.95 2.02 -3.56
CA ALA A 47 -6.71 3.07 -4.53
C ALA A 47 -7.29 2.69 -5.91
N PRO A 48 -7.50 3.67 -6.81
CA PRO A 48 -7.84 3.42 -8.20
C PRO A 48 -6.81 2.51 -8.89
N ALA A 49 -7.28 1.64 -9.80
CA ALA A 49 -6.40 0.73 -10.53
C ALA A 49 -5.55 1.49 -11.56
N LEU A 50 -4.27 1.14 -11.64
CA LEU A 50 -3.31 1.71 -12.59
C LEU A 50 -2.58 0.62 -13.38
N PRO A 51 -2.11 0.91 -14.60
CA PRO A 51 -1.24 -0.01 -15.33
C PRO A 51 0.06 -0.30 -14.57
N GLU A 52 0.54 -1.55 -14.64
CA GLU A 52 1.81 -1.96 -14.01
C GLU A 52 2.99 -1.05 -14.42
N ALA A 53 3.08 -0.68 -15.71
CA ALA A 53 4.15 0.18 -16.20
C ALA A 53 4.14 1.57 -15.52
N THR A 54 2.95 2.11 -15.28
CA THR A 54 2.77 3.38 -14.56
C THR A 54 3.22 3.24 -13.10
N LEU A 55 2.74 2.21 -12.40
CA LEU A 55 3.13 1.94 -11.01
C LEU A 55 4.65 1.85 -10.83
N ARG A 56 5.34 1.13 -11.74
CA ARG A 56 6.80 0.98 -11.67
C ARG A 56 7.54 2.28 -11.98
N ALA A 57 7.06 3.05 -12.95
CA ALA A 57 7.66 4.33 -13.31
C ALA A 57 7.53 5.36 -12.17
N ASP A 58 6.34 5.46 -11.58
CA ASP A 58 6.05 6.40 -10.51
C ASP A 58 6.82 6.05 -9.22
N PHE A 59 6.88 4.76 -8.85
CA PHE A 59 7.71 4.29 -7.74
C PHE A 59 9.19 4.63 -7.93
N ALA A 60 9.74 4.34 -9.12
CA ALA A 60 11.14 4.66 -9.42
C ALA A 60 11.42 6.17 -9.36
N ALA A 61 10.48 6.99 -9.81
CA ALA A 61 10.59 8.44 -9.75
C ALA A 61 10.52 8.95 -8.29
N ALA A 62 9.60 8.43 -7.47
CA ALA A 62 9.49 8.77 -6.05
C ALA A 62 10.79 8.43 -5.29
N ALA A 63 11.27 7.20 -5.44
CA ALA A 63 12.51 6.75 -4.81
C ALA A 63 13.74 7.54 -5.29
N ALA A 64 13.79 7.96 -6.56
CA ALA A 64 14.86 8.82 -7.06
C ALA A 64 14.77 10.24 -6.49
N ALA A 65 13.57 10.79 -6.31
CA ALA A 65 13.35 12.12 -5.76
C ALA A 65 13.79 12.20 -4.29
N GLU A 66 13.57 11.16 -3.49
CA GLU A 66 14.04 11.11 -2.12
C GLU A 66 15.57 11.01 -2.04
N ARG A 67 16.18 10.16 -2.87
CA ARG A 67 17.64 10.05 -2.97
C ARG A 67 18.30 11.36 -3.42
N ALA A 68 17.66 12.11 -4.32
CA ALA A 68 18.13 13.42 -4.73
C ALA A 68 18.12 14.47 -3.60
N GLN A 69 17.42 14.18 -2.49
CA GLN A 69 17.38 14.99 -1.28
C GLN A 69 18.25 14.40 -0.15
N ASP A 70 19.16 13.47 -0.46
CA ASP A 70 19.99 12.73 0.50
C ASP A 70 19.16 11.95 1.55
N ARG A 71 17.93 11.55 1.19
CA ARG A 71 17.06 10.68 1.99
C ARG A 71 17.06 9.26 1.42
N GLU A 72 17.05 8.25 2.28
CA GLU A 72 16.83 6.86 1.84
C GLU A 72 15.33 6.58 1.77
N PRO A 73 14.82 6.04 0.66
CA PRO A 73 13.43 5.63 0.57
C PRO A 73 13.05 4.57 1.59
N GLU A 74 11.85 4.71 2.15
CA GLU A 74 11.31 3.72 3.10
C GLU A 74 11.11 2.35 2.43
N LEU A 75 10.72 2.37 1.16
CA LEU A 75 10.52 1.16 0.35
C LEU A 75 11.69 0.93 -0.60
N ALA A 76 12.28 -0.27 -0.52
CA ALA A 76 13.37 -0.67 -1.39
C ALA A 76 12.90 -1.22 -2.75
N ASP A 77 11.75 -1.90 -2.78
CA ASP A 77 11.21 -2.55 -3.99
C ASP A 77 9.69 -2.75 -3.87
N ILE A 78 9.03 -3.01 -5.01
CA ILE A 78 7.61 -3.35 -5.10
C ILE A 78 7.38 -4.67 -5.85
N ALA A 79 6.57 -5.54 -5.27
CA ALA A 79 6.12 -6.79 -5.89
C ALA A 79 4.63 -6.71 -6.25
N LEU A 80 4.29 -7.21 -7.45
CA LEU A 80 2.91 -7.29 -7.92
C LEU A 80 2.46 -8.74 -7.93
N LEU A 81 1.35 -9.01 -7.25
CA LEU A 81 0.79 -10.35 -7.13
C LEU A 81 -0.33 -10.57 -8.16
N ARG A 82 -0.37 -11.74 -8.77
CA ARG A 82 -1.43 -12.21 -9.69
C ARG A 82 -2.34 -13.25 -9.04
N SER A 83 -1.93 -13.82 -7.93
CA SER A 83 -2.70 -14.76 -7.12
C SER A 83 -2.28 -14.67 -5.65
N PRO A 84 -3.09 -15.17 -4.70
CA PRO A 84 -2.69 -15.21 -3.30
C PRO A 84 -1.51 -16.17 -3.04
N ASP A 85 -1.33 -17.18 -3.90
CA ASP A 85 -0.28 -18.20 -3.72
C ASP A 85 1.13 -17.63 -3.96
N GLU A 86 1.24 -16.56 -4.76
CA GLU A 86 2.51 -15.87 -5.01
C GLU A 86 3.10 -15.22 -3.74
N LEU A 87 2.29 -15.04 -2.68
CA LEU A 87 2.77 -14.53 -1.40
C LEU A 87 3.85 -15.43 -0.79
N ALA A 88 3.74 -16.76 -0.96
CA ALA A 88 4.73 -17.72 -0.46
C ALA A 88 6.11 -17.58 -1.14
N GLY A 89 6.18 -16.91 -2.29
CA GLY A 89 7.42 -16.60 -3.00
C GLY A 89 8.14 -15.34 -2.51
N LEU A 90 7.50 -14.50 -1.68
CA LEU A 90 8.12 -13.29 -1.14
C LEU A 90 9.05 -13.63 0.03
N SER A 91 10.30 -13.17 -0.07
CA SER A 91 11.32 -13.38 0.96
C SER A 91 11.06 -12.56 2.22
N GLY A 92 11.51 -13.07 3.36
CA GLY A 92 11.49 -12.35 4.64
C GLY A 92 10.19 -12.53 5.42
N PRO A 93 10.11 -11.96 6.63
CA PRO A 93 8.89 -11.98 7.43
C PRO A 93 7.80 -11.14 6.77
N HIS A 94 6.56 -11.61 6.85
CA HIS A 94 5.39 -10.86 6.40
C HIS A 94 4.71 -10.22 7.61
N ALA A 95 4.09 -9.06 7.40
CA ALA A 95 3.17 -8.53 8.39
C ALA A 95 2.03 -9.54 8.62
N ASP A 96 1.66 -9.72 9.89
CA ASP A 96 0.58 -10.62 10.34
C ASP A 96 -0.76 -10.40 9.61
N TYR A 97 -1.01 -9.17 9.18
CA TYR A 97 -2.21 -8.79 8.43
C TYR A 97 -2.11 -8.99 6.91
N LEU A 98 -0.92 -9.26 6.34
CA LEU A 98 -0.71 -9.27 4.89
C LEU A 98 -1.47 -10.42 4.20
N GLU A 99 -1.29 -11.65 4.67
CA GLU A 99 -1.95 -12.83 4.08
C GLU A 99 -3.49 -12.71 4.12
N PRO A 100 -4.12 -12.32 5.25
CA PRO A 100 -5.56 -12.07 5.29
C PRO A 100 -6.05 -11.03 4.26
N ILE A 101 -5.30 -9.93 4.07
CA ILE A 101 -5.65 -8.88 3.09
C ILE A 101 -5.57 -9.43 1.67
N VAL A 102 -4.46 -10.07 1.31
CA VAL A 102 -4.23 -10.62 -0.04
C VAL A 102 -5.28 -11.66 -0.38
N ARG A 103 -5.52 -12.65 0.50
CA ARG A 103 -6.57 -13.66 0.29
C ARG A 103 -7.96 -13.03 0.13
N ARG A 104 -8.28 -12.00 0.92
CA ARG A 104 -9.55 -11.27 0.81
C ARG A 104 -9.67 -10.50 -0.51
N PHE A 105 -8.58 -9.90 -0.99
CA PHE A 105 -8.55 -9.16 -2.25
C PHE A 105 -8.86 -10.09 -3.43
N PHE A 106 -8.18 -11.23 -3.52
CA PHE A 106 -8.40 -12.22 -4.58
C PHE A 106 -9.67 -13.08 -4.40
N GLY A 107 -10.19 -13.18 -3.16
CA GLY A 107 -11.41 -13.93 -2.86
C GLY A 107 -12.72 -13.23 -3.25
N ARG A 108 -12.69 -11.95 -3.63
CA ARG A 108 -13.87 -11.25 -4.14
C ARG A 108 -14.05 -11.54 -5.63
N ARG A 109 -14.95 -12.47 -5.93
CA ARG A 109 -15.80 -12.38 -7.13
C ARG A 109 -17.07 -11.61 -6.79
#